data_AF-A0A9D1FCU0-F1
#
_entry.id   AF-A0A9D1FCU0-F1
#
_cell.length_a   1.000
_cell.length_b   1.000
_cell.length_c   1.000
_cell.angle_alpha   90.00
_cell.angle_beta   90.00
_cell.angle_gamma   90.00
#
_symmetry.space_group_name_H-M   'P 1'
#
loop_
_entity.id
_entity.type
_entity.pdbx_description
1 polymer ?
#
loop_
_entity_poly.entity_id
_entity_poly.type
_entity_poly.pdbx_seq_one_letter_code
_entity_poly.pdbx_strand_id
1 'polypeptide(L)'
;MKSCYIVGAADFAPARFAPAPGDFVIAADAGILHLERLGAKPDLVLGDFDSLGRVPDYPDTEVSPVRKDDTDSMLAARRAVERG
;
A
#
# COMPACT_ATOMS: atom_id res chain seq x y z
N MET A 1 10.45 -15.48 9.53
CA MET A 1 10.14 -15.39 8.09
C MET A 1 9.55 -14.00 7.90
N LYS A 2 10.07 -13.21 6.96
CA LYS A 2 9.66 -11.82 6.75
C LYS A 2 8.38 -11.83 5.89
N SER A 3 7.35 -11.10 6.30
CA SER A 3 6.07 -11.02 5.57
C SER A 3 5.95 -9.64 4.92
N CYS A 4 5.28 -9.59 3.78
CA CYS A 4 4.85 -8.33 3.17
C CYS A 4 3.33 -8.22 3.23
N TYR A 5 2.83 -7.12 3.80
CA TYR A 5 1.41 -6.77 3.84
C TYR A 5 1.11 -5.80 2.72
N ILE A 6 0.14 -6.13 1.87
CA ILE A 6 -0.41 -5.20 0.88
C ILE A 6 -1.81 -4.82 1.33
N VAL A 7 -2.03 -3.54 1.61
CA VAL A 7 -3.31 -3.00 2.02
C VAL A 7 -3.93 -2.27 0.84
N GLY A 8 -4.97 -2.85 0.25
CA GLY A 8 -5.75 -2.22 -0.82
C GLY A 8 -6.96 -1.44 -0.29
N ALA A 9 -7.71 -0.84 -1.22
CA ALA A 9 -8.84 0.04 -0.91
C ALA A 9 -10.14 -0.67 -0.47
N ALA A 10 -10.27 -1.97 -0.75
CA ALA A 10 -11.47 -2.75 -0.42
C ALA A 10 -11.74 -2.84 1.09
N ASP A 11 -12.86 -3.48 1.46
CA ASP A 11 -13.19 -3.74 2.86
C ASP A 11 -12.03 -4.42 3.57
N PHE A 12 -11.56 -3.72 4.60
CA PHE A 12 -10.36 -4.07 5.34
C PHE A 12 -10.75 -4.65 6.70
N ALA A 13 -10.07 -5.73 7.10
CA ALA A 13 -10.28 -6.39 8.38
C ALA A 13 -9.09 -6.09 9.31
N PRO A 14 -9.18 -5.06 10.19
CA PRO A 14 -8.07 -4.65 11.06
C PRO A 14 -7.50 -5.80 11.91
N ALA A 15 -8.36 -6.73 12.33
CA ALA A 15 -7.94 -7.89 13.13
C ALA A 15 -6.96 -8.83 12.41
N ARG A 16 -6.83 -8.73 11.08
CA ARG A 16 -5.86 -9.50 10.28
C ARG A 16 -4.58 -8.72 9.98
N PHE A 17 -4.52 -7.45 10.34
CA PHE A 17 -3.36 -6.60 10.12
C PHE A 17 -2.50 -6.56 11.39
N ALA A 18 -1.45 -7.39 11.39
CA ALA A 18 -0.55 -7.54 12.53
C ALA A 18 0.93 -7.63 12.05
N PRO A 19 1.45 -6.57 11.40
CA PRO A 19 2.86 -6.54 11.00
C PRO A 19 3.77 -6.59 12.24
N ALA A 20 4.81 -7.41 12.16
CA ALA A 20 5.85 -7.51 13.18
C ALA A 20 7.10 -6.71 12.77
N PRO A 21 8.03 -6.42 13.70
CA PRO A 21 9.30 -5.79 13.35
C PRO A 21 10.03 -6.55 12.26
N GLY A 22 10.35 -5.84 11.18
CA GLY A 22 10.99 -6.41 10.00
C GLY A 22 10.01 -6.80 8.90
N ASP A 23 8.69 -6.86 9.10
CA ASP A 23 7.75 -6.99 7.99
C ASP A 23 7.71 -5.72 7.14
N PHE A 24 7.25 -5.83 5.89
CA PHE A 24 7.12 -4.70 4.97
C PHE A 24 5.64 -4.41 4.70
N VAL A 25 5.24 -3.14 4.73
CA VAL A 25 3.85 -2.71 4.57
C VAL A 25 3.72 -1.79 3.36
N ILE A 26 2.92 -2.21 2.38
CA ILE A 26 2.58 -1.43 1.20
C ILE A 26 1.12 -1.00 1.28
N ALA A 27 0.86 0.29 1.18
CA ALA A 27 -0.47 0.82 0.90
C ALA A 27 -0.65 0.94 -0.62
N ALA A 28 -1.60 0.19 -1.18
CA ALA A 28 -1.99 0.30 -2.58
C ALA A 28 -3.17 1.26 -2.71
N ASP A 29 -2.96 2.36 -3.44
CA ASP A 29 -3.94 3.41 -3.70
C ASP A 29 -4.69 3.85 -2.42
N ALA A 30 -6.03 3.81 -2.39
CA ALA A 30 -6.82 4.24 -1.24
C ALA A 30 -6.66 3.34 0.01
N GLY A 31 -5.90 2.25 -0.07
CA GLY A 31 -5.53 1.45 1.11
C GLY A 31 -4.76 2.24 2.17
N ILE A 32 -4.12 3.35 1.81
CA ILE A 32 -3.48 4.28 2.76
C ILE A 32 -4.46 4.81 3.81
N LEU A 33 -5.73 5.01 3.44
CA LEU A 33 -6.76 5.51 4.35
C LEU A 33 -7.05 4.53 5.50
N HIS A 34 -6.87 3.23 5.28
CA HIS A 34 -7.00 2.23 6.34
C HIS A 34 -5.84 2.31 7.32
N LEU A 35 -4.61 2.47 6.82
CA LEU A 35 -3.43 2.62 7.66
C LEU A 35 -3.47 3.91 8.48
N GLU A 36 -3.86 5.04 7.86
CA GLU A 36 -4.07 6.32 8.55
C GLU A 36 -5.07 6.17 9.71
N ARG A 37 -6.22 5.49 9.48
CA ARG A 37 -7.22 5.21 10.52
C ARG A 37 -6.69 4.35 11.67
N LEU A 38 -5.77 3.44 11.39
CA LEU A 38 -5.11 2.61 12.40
C LEU A 38 -3.93 3.31 13.10
N GLY A 39 -3.51 4.49 12.62
CA GLY A 39 -2.26 5.11 13.06
C GLY A 39 -1.01 4.31 12.65
N ALA A 40 -1.15 3.39 11.69
CA ALA A 40 -0.07 2.59 11.15
C ALA A 40 0.64 3.36 10.01
N LYS A 41 1.95 3.19 9.89
CA LYS A 41 2.74 3.79 8.82
C LYS A 41 3.07 2.72 7.77
N PRO A 42 2.80 2.96 6.48
CA PRO A 42 3.35 2.13 5.42
C PRO A 42 4.85 2.37 5.29
N ASP A 43 5.54 1.37 4.76
CA ASP A 43 6.89 1.52 4.23
C ASP A 43 6.88 2.04 2.79
N LEU A 44 5.82 1.73 2.02
CA LEU A 44 5.61 2.22 0.66
C LEU A 44 4.15 2.56 0.41
N VAL A 45 3.89 3.68 -0.25
CA VAL A 45 2.57 4.02 -0.82
C VAL A 45 2.68 3.94 -2.34
N LEU A 46 1.81 3.17 -2.99
CA LEU A 46 1.85 2.96 -4.43
C LEU A 46 0.47 3.10 -5.04
N GLY A 47 0.31 3.96 -6.04
CA GLY A 47 -0.94 4.10 -6.76
C GLY A 47 -0.92 5.21 -7.80
N ASP A 48 -1.95 5.27 -8.65
CA ASP A 48 -2.18 6.45 -9.49
C ASP A 48 -2.99 7.55 -8.77
N PHE A 49 -3.62 7.18 -7.64
CA PHE A 49 -4.33 8.04 -6.71
C PHE A 49 -5.49 8.83 -7.34
N ASP A 50 -6.00 8.37 -8.48
CA ASP A 50 -7.14 9.01 -9.15
C ASP A 50 -8.39 8.99 -8.26
N SER A 51 -8.55 7.92 -7.48
CA SER A 51 -9.65 7.68 -6.56
C SER A 51 -9.55 8.51 -5.27
N LEU A 52 -8.34 8.87 -4.82
CA LEU A 52 -8.12 9.75 -3.67
C LEU A 52 -8.21 11.24 -4.04
N GLY A 53 -7.98 11.59 -5.31
CA GLY A 53 -7.88 12.98 -5.76
C GLY A 53 -6.66 13.73 -5.22
N ARG A 54 -5.72 13.04 -4.56
CA ARG A 54 -4.45 13.58 -4.07
C ARG A 54 -3.40 12.49 -3.96
N VAL A 55 -2.13 12.86 -4.09
CA VAL A 55 -1.00 11.99 -3.75
C VAL A 55 -0.74 12.08 -2.24
N PRO A 56 -0.72 10.96 -1.49
CA PRO A 56 -0.36 10.96 -0.07
C PRO A 56 1.05 11.49 0.18
N ASP A 57 1.24 12.25 1.25
CA ASP A 57 2.54 12.81 1.64
C ASP A 57 3.28 11.83 2.57
N TYR A 58 3.89 10.80 1.97
CA TYR A 58 4.74 9.83 2.65
C TYR A 58 6.14 9.78 2.03
N PRO A 59 7.20 9.51 2.83
CA PRO A 59 8.58 9.53 2.34
C PRO A 59 8.87 8.63 1.14
N ASP A 60 8.27 7.43 1.09
CA ASP A 60 8.38 6.50 -0.03
C ASP A 60 7.00 6.35 -0.67
N THR A 61 6.72 7.25 -1.63
CA THR A 61 5.49 7.27 -2.41
C THR A 61 5.82 7.13 -3.89
N GLU A 62 5.26 6.11 -4.52
CA GLU A 62 5.42 5.84 -5.95
C GLU A 62 4.12 6.09 -6.70
N VAL A 63 4.12 7.14 -7.52
CA VAL A 63 2.99 7.48 -8.38
C VAL A 63 3.08 6.66 -9.67
N SER A 64 2.04 5.89 -9.95
CA SER A 64 1.93 5.06 -11.14
C SER A 64 1.06 5.78 -12.21
N PRO A 65 1.20 5.51 -13.53
CA PRO A 65 0.41 6.23 -14.56
C PRO A 65 -1.06 5.80 -14.61
N VAL A 66 -2.05 6.70 -14.59
CA VAL A 66 -3.49 6.34 -14.59
C VAL A 66 -3.87 5.26 -15.62
N ARG A 67 -3.31 5.30 -16.84
CA ARG A 67 -3.47 4.24 -17.84
C ARG A 67 -2.26 3.30 -17.84
N LYS A 68 -2.51 2.03 -17.56
CA LYS A 68 -1.52 0.96 -17.36
C LYS A 68 -2.17 -0.40 -17.62
N ASP A 69 -1.35 -1.45 -17.79
CA ASP A 69 -1.85 -2.83 -17.95
C ASP A 69 -2.06 -3.54 -16.60
N ASP A 70 -1.19 -3.28 -15.62
CA ASP A 70 -1.23 -3.87 -14.28
C ASP A 70 -2.00 -2.97 -13.31
N THR A 71 -2.89 -3.51 -12.47
CA THR A 71 -3.53 -2.72 -11.41
C THR A 71 -2.51 -2.28 -10.34
N ASP A 72 -2.84 -1.25 -9.56
CA ASP A 72 -1.95 -0.80 -8.47
C ASP A 72 -1.71 -1.90 -7.42
N SER A 73 -2.67 -2.79 -7.19
CA SER A 73 -2.47 -3.97 -6.35
C SER A 73 -1.48 -4.96 -6.96
N MET A 74 -1.49 -5.15 -8.28
CA MET A 74 -0.49 -5.99 -8.97
C MET A 74 0.90 -5.35 -8.91
N LEU A 75 0.99 -4.03 -9.13
CA LEU A 75 2.24 -3.29 -8.98
C LEU A 75 2.78 -3.38 -7.54
N ALA A 76 1.92 -3.24 -6.53
CA ALA A 76 2.27 -3.46 -5.13
C ALA A 76 2.77 -4.89 -4.88
N ALA A 77 2.15 -5.91 -5.48
CA ALA A 77 2.62 -7.30 -5.37
C ALA A 77 4.01 -7.50 -6.00
N ARG A 78 4.30 -6.86 -7.14
CA ARG A 78 5.66 -6.87 -7.71
C ARG A 78 6.66 -6.22 -6.75
N ARG A 79 6.31 -5.07 -6.16
CA ARG A 79 7.19 -4.39 -5.20
C ARG A 79 7.37 -5.15 -3.90
N ALA A 80 6.35 -5.89 -3.46
CA ALA A 80 6.46 -6.81 -2.33
C ALA A 80 7.52 -7.90 -2.58
N VAL A 81 7.61 -8.45 -3.80
CA VAL A 81 8.64 -9.45 -4.15
C VAL A 81 10.03 -8.82 -4.26
N GLU A 82 10.12 -7.59 -4.74
CA GLU A 82 11.40 -6.89 -4.92
C GLU A 82 12.00 -6.34 -3.62
N ARG A 83 11.17 -5.85 -2.69
CA ARG A 83 11.59 -5.11 -1.50
C ARG A 83 11.20 -5.74 -0.16
N GLY A 84 10.19 -6.62 -0.15
CA GLY A 84 9.65 -7.28 1.05
C GLY A 84 10.50 -8.45 1.49
#